data_AF-A0A0G1KFS4-F1
#
_entry.id   AF-A0A0G1KFS4-F1
#
_cell.length_a   1.000
_cell.length_b   1.000
_cell.length_c   1.000
_cell.angle_alpha   90.00
_cell.angle_beta   90.00
_cell.angle_gamma   90.00
#
_symmetry.space_group_name_H-M   'P 1'
#
loop_
_entity.id
_entity.type
_entity.pdbx_description
1 polymer ?
#
loop_
_entity_poly.entity_id
_entity_poly.type
_entity_poly.pdbx_seq_one_letter_code
_entity_poly.pdbx_strand_id
1 'polypeptide(L)'
;MTPRRQSPKLTMLKKYVTDRDDVLMAFLFGSRSKGREKAMSDWDIGVYFKPETQAIEWEVQKSYPVEDAILGDVFSIACPQHLPHPRLQALR
;
A
#
# COMPACT_ATOMS: atom_id res chain seq x y z
N MET A 1 12.86 22.78 -8.81
CA MET A 1 12.08 21.62 -8.32
C MET A 1 11.71 21.93 -6.87
N THR A 2 10.48 22.36 -6.62
CA THR A 2 10.03 22.81 -5.29
C THR A 2 9.91 21.61 -4.36
N PRO A 3 10.39 21.65 -3.09
CA PRO A 3 10.18 20.55 -2.16
C PRO A 3 8.68 20.34 -1.97
N ARG A 4 8.17 19.17 -2.36
CA ARG A 4 6.77 18.83 -2.07
C ARG A 4 6.63 18.65 -0.57
N ARG A 5 5.74 19.44 0.05
CA ARG A 5 5.37 19.25 1.46
C ARG A 5 4.75 17.86 1.61
N GLN A 6 5.40 16.98 2.36
CA GLN A 6 4.91 15.63 2.58
C GLN A 6 3.65 15.68 3.46
N SER A 7 2.59 14.98 3.05
CA SER A 7 1.39 14.87 3.88
C SER A 7 1.66 13.96 5.07
N PRO A 8 0.99 14.16 6.23
CA PRO A 8 1.15 13.27 7.39
C PRO A 8 0.89 11.79 7.03
N LYS A 9 -0.09 11.54 6.16
CA LYS A 9 -0.39 10.19 5.63
C LYS A 9 0.79 9.59 4.86
N LEU A 10 1.44 10.37 4.00
CA LEU A 10 2.62 9.89 3.26
C LEU A 10 3.76 9.53 4.22
N THR A 11 3.97 10.32 5.27
CA THR A 11 4.98 10.01 6.30
C THR A 11 4.64 8.73 7.05
N MET A 12 3.37 8.51 7.40
CA MET A 12 2.93 7.27 8.06
C MET A 12 3.08 6.05 7.16
N LEU A 13 2.66 6.13 5.89
CA LEU A 13 2.83 5.05 4.92
C LEU A 13 4.31 4.72 4.71
N LYS A 14 5.16 5.74 4.58
CA LYS A 14 6.60 5.55 4.41
C LYS A 14 7.20 4.85 5.63
N LYS A 15 6.85 5.27 6.84
CA LYS A 15 7.29 4.62 8.08
C LYS A 15 6.81 3.17 8.14
N TYR A 16 5.51 2.93 7.92
CA TYR A 16 4.92 1.60 7.93
C TYR A 16 5.66 0.64 7.01
N VAL A 17 5.90 1.03 5.75
CA VAL A 17 6.59 0.17 4.78
C VAL A 17 8.07 -0.01 5.14
N THR A 18 8.75 1.03 5.64
CA THR A 18 10.19 0.96 5.97
C THR A 18 10.46 0.06 7.17
N ASP A 19 9.54 0.01 8.13
CA ASP A 19 9.67 -0.79 9.35
C ASP A 19 9.35 -2.29 9.11
N ARG A 20 8.97 -2.69 7.89
CA ARG A 20 8.58 -4.07 7.54
C ARG A 20 9.72 -4.86 6.93
N ASP A 21 10.10 -5.96 7.58
CA ASP A 21 11.17 -6.84 7.10
C ASP A 21 10.78 -7.70 5.90
N ASP A 22 9.50 -7.89 5.64
CA ASP A 22 8.98 -8.68 4.51
C ASP A 22 8.79 -7.85 3.23
N VAL A 23 8.94 -6.52 3.31
CA VAL A 23 8.85 -5.63 2.15
C VAL A 23 10.26 -5.29 1.65
N LEU A 24 10.47 -5.46 0.34
CA LEU A 24 11.70 -5.07 -0.33
C LEU A 24 11.64 -3.61 -0.80
N MET A 25 10.51 -3.20 -1.36
CA MET A 25 10.29 -1.86 -1.91
C MET A 25 8.80 -1.53 -2.00
N ALA A 26 8.44 -0.25 -1.89
CA ALA A 26 7.13 0.22 -2.31
C ALA A 26 7.25 1.49 -3.18
N PHE A 27 6.31 1.64 -4.11
CA PHE A 27 6.25 2.78 -5.03
C PHE A 27 4.86 3.41 -5.01
N LEU A 28 4.81 4.74 -4.80
CA LEU A 28 3.59 5.53 -4.96
C LEU A 28 3.48 5.96 -6.43
N PHE A 29 2.39 5.60 -7.08
CA PHE A 29 2.10 5.99 -8.46
C PHE A 29 0.76 6.75 -8.53
N GLY A 30 0.20 6.85 -9.74
CA GLY A 30 -1.10 7.48 -9.93
C GLY A 30 -1.11 9.00 -9.70
N SER A 31 -2.29 9.53 -9.38
CA SER A 31 -2.54 10.98 -9.33
C SER A 31 -1.75 11.69 -8.22
N ARG A 32 -1.66 11.07 -7.04
CA ARG A 32 -0.95 11.58 -5.85
C ARG A 32 0.57 11.66 -6.03
N SER A 33 1.16 10.73 -6.79
CA SER A 33 2.59 10.83 -7.16
C SER A 33 2.89 12.04 -8.05
N LYS A 34 1.90 12.47 -8.85
CA LYS A 34 2.05 13.57 -9.83
C LYS A 34 1.61 14.92 -9.26
N GLY A 35 0.94 14.98 -8.10
CA GLY A 35 0.35 16.21 -7.57
C GLY A 35 -0.90 16.64 -8.32
N ARG A 36 -1.62 15.68 -8.90
CA ARG A 36 -2.86 15.90 -9.68
C ARG A 36 -4.08 15.28 -8.99
N GLU A 37 -3.95 14.96 -7.71
CA GLU A 37 -5.02 14.39 -6.90
C GLU A 37 -6.16 15.38 -6.66
N LYS A 38 -7.38 14.86 -6.62
CA LYS A 38 -8.58 15.55 -6.16
C LYS A 38 -8.93 15.09 -4.74
N ALA A 39 -9.89 15.74 -4.11
CA ALA A 39 -10.33 15.38 -2.76
C ALA A 39 -10.72 13.90 -2.62
N MET A 40 -11.32 13.32 -3.68
CA MET A 40 -11.75 11.92 -3.74
C MET A 40 -10.73 10.98 -4.40
N SER A 41 -9.49 11.42 -4.66
CA SER A 41 -8.51 10.55 -5.30
C SER A 41 -7.99 9.49 -4.33
N ASP A 42 -7.95 8.25 -4.83
CA ASP A 42 -7.40 7.10 -4.14
C ASP A 42 -5.87 7.17 -4.00
N TRP A 43 -5.31 6.17 -3.33
CA TRP A 43 -3.87 5.98 -3.18
C TRP A 43 -3.45 4.75 -3.99
N ASP A 44 -2.67 4.99 -5.04
CA ASP A 44 -2.11 3.93 -5.89
C ASP A 44 -0.70 3.57 -5.42
N ILE A 45 -0.55 2.45 -4.72
CA ILE A 45 0.71 2.00 -4.13
C ILE A 45 0.98 0.57 -4.57
N GLY A 46 2.16 0.32 -5.12
CA GLY A 46 2.63 -1.04 -5.36
C GLY A 46 3.69 -1.42 -4.34
N VAL A 47 3.63 -2.66 -3.88
CA VAL A 47 4.51 -3.21 -2.84
C VAL A 47 5.17 -4.46 -3.39
N TYR A 48 6.49 -4.51 -3.30
CA TYR A 48 7.30 -5.67 -3.67
C TYR A 48 7.74 -6.39 -2.39
N PHE A 49 7.33 -7.65 -2.28
CA PHE A 49 7.69 -8.51 -1.17
C PHE A 49 9.08 -9.12 -1.35
N LYS A 50 9.75 -9.42 -0.24
CA LYS A 50 10.93 -10.28 -0.28
C LYS A 50 10.47 -11.70 -0.66
N PRO A 51 11.15 -12.35 -1.62
CA PRO A 51 10.84 -13.74 -1.95
C PRO A 51 11.14 -14.64 -0.75
N GLU A 52 10.39 -15.73 -0.61
CA GLU A 52 10.59 -16.71 0.47
C GLU A 52 11.91 -17.47 0.30
N THR A 53 12.43 -17.50 -0.92
CA THR A 53 13.68 -18.17 -1.27
C THR A 53 14.63 -17.19 -1.97
N GLN A 54 15.92 -17.53 -2.01
CA GLN A 54 16.92 -16.76 -2.77
C GLN A 54 16.84 -17.03 -4.29
N ALA A 55 15.83 -17.77 -4.76
CA ALA A 55 15.66 -18.10 -6.17
C ALA A 55 14.96 -16.97 -6.93
N ILE A 56 15.20 -16.90 -8.24
CA ILE A 56 14.42 -16.06 -9.14
C ILE A 56 12.99 -16.65 -9.18
N GLU A 57 12.04 -15.94 -8.58
CA GLU A 57 10.62 -16.28 -8.69
C GLU A 57 10.09 -15.80 -10.05
N TRP A 58 9.53 -16.72 -10.84
CA TRP A 58 8.73 -16.34 -12.00
C TRP A 58 7.40 -15.76 -11.53
N GLU A 59 6.84 -14.80 -12.28
CA GLU A 59 5.47 -14.31 -12.03
C GLU A 59 4.47 -15.47 -12.21
N VAL A 60 4.17 -16.13 -11.11
CA VAL A 60 3.03 -17.03 -10.96
C VAL A 60 1.98 -16.31 -10.15
N GLN A 61 0.70 -16.61 -10.41
CA GLN A 61 -0.40 -16.09 -9.62
C GLN A 61 -0.32 -16.71 -8.21
N LYS A 62 0.40 -16.03 -7.32
CA LYS A 62 0.61 -16.40 -5.91
C LYS A 62 -0.10 -15.36 -5.05
N SER A 63 -0.68 -15.80 -3.94
CA SER A 63 -1.15 -14.91 -2.89
C SER A 63 -0.30 -15.17 -1.66
N TYR A 64 0.29 -14.11 -1.12
CA TYR A 64 0.96 -14.15 0.15
C TYR A 64 -0.05 -13.88 1.27
N PRO A 65 -0.11 -14.69 2.34
CA PRO A 65 -1.02 -14.45 3.47
C PRO A 65 -0.89 -13.06 4.10
N VAL A 66 0.26 -12.40 3.91
CA VAL A 66 0.55 -11.06 4.42
C VAL A 66 -0.03 -9.93 3.54
N GLU A 67 -0.44 -10.21 2.31
CA GLU A 67 -1.06 -9.23 1.41
C GLU A 67 -2.31 -8.63 2.03
N ASP A 68 -3.19 -9.46 2.59
CA ASP A 68 -4.44 -9.01 3.22
C ASP A 68 -4.17 -8.09 4.41
N ALA A 69 -3.17 -8.41 5.23
CA ALA A 69 -2.78 -7.60 6.38
C ALA A 69 -2.25 -6.24 5.93
N ILE A 70 -1.35 -6.22 4.94
CA ILE A 70 -0.78 -4.98 4.41
C ILE A 70 -1.84 -4.12 3.72
N LEU A 71 -2.73 -4.75 2.97
CA LEU A 71 -3.85 -4.05 2.34
C LEU A 71 -4.72 -3.37 3.41
N GLY A 72 -5.07 -4.08 4.48
CA GLY A 72 -5.84 -3.55 5.60
C GLY A 72 -5.16 -2.38 6.32
N ASP A 73 -3.86 -2.52 6.60
CA ASP A 73 -3.06 -1.48 7.26
C ASP A 73 -2.93 -0.24 6.36
N VAL A 74 -2.58 -0.42 5.08
CA VAL A 74 -2.49 0.67 4.10
C VAL A 74 -3.83 1.37 3.96
N PHE A 75 -4.94 0.64 3.94
CA PHE A 75 -6.29 1.19 3.86
C PHE A 75 -6.61 2.03 5.11
N SER A 76 -6.25 1.54 6.29
CA SER A 76 -6.45 2.23 7.57
C SER A 76 -5.68 3.56 7.63
N ILE A 77 -4.45 3.59 7.12
CA ILE A 77 -3.61 4.79 7.08
C ILE A 77 -4.08 5.77 5.99
N ALA A 78 -4.38 5.27 4.79
CA ALA A 78 -4.71 6.09 3.64
C ALA A 78 -6.16 6.63 3.70
N CYS A 79 -7.09 5.81 4.19
CA CYS A 79 -8.54 6.06 4.21
C CYS A 79 -9.20 5.75 5.57
N PRO A 80 -8.85 6.46 6.66
CA PRO A 80 -9.39 6.19 8.00
C PRO A 80 -10.91 6.42 8.15
N GLN A 81 -11.57 7.05 7.16
CA GLN A 81 -13.01 7.35 7.18
C GLN A 81 -13.87 6.28 6.49
N HIS A 82 -13.25 5.28 5.84
CA HIS A 82 -13.93 4.09 5.33
C HIS A 82 -13.48 2.88 6.16
N LEU A 83 -14.03 2.70 7.37
CA LEU A 83 -14.07 1.35 7.92
C LEU A 83 -15.03 0.51 7.04
N PRO A 84 -14.74 -0.76 6.74
CA PRO A 84 -15.63 -1.55 5.92
C PRO A 84 -17.01 -1.64 6.58
N HIS A 85 -18.06 -1.33 5.82
CA HIS A 85 -19.39 -1.78 6.16
C HIS A 85 -19.36 -3.33 6.26
N PRO A 86 -20.04 -3.96 7.23
CA PRO A 86 -19.95 -5.39 7.54
C PRO A 86 -20.44 -6.34 6.42
N ARG A 87 -20.73 -5.86 5.21
CA ARG A 87 -21.29 -6.66 4.11
C ARG A 87 -20.27 -7.43 3.27
N LEU A 88 -18.95 -7.19 3.42
CA LEU A 88 -17.93 -7.90 2.63
C LEU A 88 -17.39 -9.18 3.28
N GLN A 89 -17.86 -9.56 4.47
CA GLN A 89 -17.51 -10.85 5.09
C GLN A 89 -18.40 -12.03 4.65
N ALA A 90 -19.38 -11.81 3.77
CA ALA A 90 -20.39 -12.82 3.41
C ALA A 90 -20.27 -13.37 1.96
N LEU A 91 -19.11 -13.26 1.34
CA LEU A 91 -18.81 -13.93 0.07
C LEU A 91 -17.52 -14.76 0.23
N ARG A 92 -17.65 -15.87 0.96
CA ARG A 92 -16.80 -17.06 0.86
C ARG A 92 -17.71 -18.25 0.74
#